data_AF-A0A7S0PVW9-F1
#
_entry.id   AF-A0A7S0PVW9-F1
#
_cell.length_a   1.000
_cell.length_b   1.000
_cell.length_c   1.000
_cell.angle_alpha   90.00
_cell.angle_beta   90.00
_cell.angle_gamma   90.00
#
_symmetry.space_group_name_H-M   'P 1'
#
loop_
_entity.id
_entity.type
_entity.pdbx_description
1 polymer ?
#
loop_
_entity_poly.entity_id
_entity_poly.type
_entity_poly.pdbx_seq_one_letter_code
_entity_poly.pdbx_strand_id
1 'polypeptide(L)'
;DDASAVAGPEARASTRASSDDATFEHLASEFWGETDGPLGEAIARCDVLVGMHPDQATEPVVDAAIALGKPFAVVPCCVFPELFPARRTADGSPVRTYVEFVDYLVAKHPDAKLAYLPFKGRNRVVYRL
;
A
#
# COMPACT_ATOMS: atom_id res chain seq x y z
N ASP A 1 -27.26 10.35 -26.18
CA ASP A 1 -26.14 10.69 -25.27
C ASP A 1 -25.21 9.51 -25.17
N ASP A 2 -24.10 9.63 -25.89
CA ASP A 2 -23.08 8.61 -26.10
C ASP A 2 -21.99 8.81 -25.04
N ALA A 3 -21.96 7.96 -24.02
CA ALA A 3 -20.91 7.96 -22.99
C ALA A 3 -19.80 7.02 -23.44
N SER A 4 -18.89 7.54 -24.27
CA SER A 4 -17.65 6.86 -24.63
C SER A 4 -16.70 6.92 -23.43
N ALA A 5 -16.56 5.80 -22.73
CA ALA A 5 -15.53 5.62 -21.71
C ALA A 5 -14.17 5.48 -22.40
N VAL A 6 -13.30 6.48 -22.22
CA VAL A 6 -11.92 6.44 -22.70
C VAL A 6 -11.12 5.55 -21.75
N ALA A 7 -10.94 4.28 -22.12
CA ALA A 7 -9.93 3.42 -21.51
C ALA A 7 -8.54 3.95 -21.91
N GLY A 8 -7.83 4.53 -20.95
CA GLY A 8 -6.41 4.88 -21.12
C GLY A 8 -5.56 3.60 -21.29
N PRO A 9 -4.37 3.69 -21.90
CA PRO A 9 -3.57 2.51 -22.21
C PRO A 9 -2.88 2.01 -20.94
N GLU A 10 -3.41 0.95 -20.33
CA GLU A 10 -2.71 0.20 -19.28
C GLU A 10 -1.44 -0.43 -19.89
N ALA A 11 -0.27 0.11 -19.55
CA ALA A 11 0.99 -0.44 -20.01
C ALA A 11 1.41 -1.59 -19.09
N ARG A 12 1.36 -2.82 -19.61
CA ARG A 12 1.81 -4.05 -18.95
C ARG A 12 3.16 -4.46 -19.50
N ALA A 13 4.20 -4.41 -18.67
CA ALA A 13 5.54 -4.88 -19.03
C ALA A 13 5.92 -6.09 -18.17
N SER A 14 6.39 -7.17 -18.80
CA SER A 14 6.90 -8.35 -18.10
C SER A 14 8.32 -8.65 -18.56
N THR A 15 9.24 -8.81 -17.61
CA THR A 15 10.59 -9.28 -17.88
C THR A 15 10.74 -10.70 -17.35
N ARG A 16 11.13 -11.62 -18.24
CA ARG A 16 11.65 -12.94 -17.85
C ARG A 16 13.15 -12.94 -18.11
N ALA A 17 13.95 -12.86 -17.04
CA ALA A 17 15.33 -13.34 -17.07
C ALA A 17 15.33 -14.83 -16.68
N SER A 18 16.49 -15.44 -16.44
CA SER A 18 16.69 -16.89 -16.36
C SER A 18 15.78 -17.61 -15.34
N SER A 19 15.77 -18.95 -15.36
CA SER A 19 14.89 -19.78 -14.51
C SER A 19 15.01 -19.57 -12.99
N ASP A 20 16.07 -18.91 -12.53
CA ASP A 20 16.30 -18.57 -11.11
C ASP A 20 16.02 -17.09 -10.77
N ASP A 21 15.71 -16.27 -11.76
CA ASP A 21 15.45 -14.84 -11.54
C ASP A 21 13.98 -14.60 -11.18
N ALA A 22 13.76 -13.69 -10.23
CA ALA A 22 12.41 -13.22 -9.92
C ALA A 22 11.78 -12.61 -11.19
N THR A 23 10.58 -13.07 -11.53
CA THR A 23 9.79 -12.46 -12.61
C THR A 23 9.07 -11.23 -12.08
N PHE A 24 9.13 -10.13 -12.82
CA PHE A 24 8.41 -8.91 -12.47
C PHE A 24 7.41 -8.56 -13.55
N GLU A 25 6.25 -8.10 -13.09
CA GLU A 25 5.22 -7.51 -13.93
C GLU A 25 4.98 -6.09 -13.42
N HIS A 26 5.14 -5.11 -14.31
CA HIS A 26 4.85 -3.72 -14.02
C HIS A 26 3.52 -3.34 -14.66
N LEU A 27 2.59 -2.91 -13.82
CA LEU A 27 1.29 -2.36 -14.21
C LEU A 27 1.33 -0.85 -13.93
N ALA A 28 1.51 -0.06 -14.98
CA ALA A 28 1.54 1.39 -14.88
C ALA A 28 0.12 1.95 -15.13
N SER A 29 -0.69 2.01 -14.07
CA SER A 29 -2.03 2.58 -14.09
C SER A 29 -2.31 3.34 -12.79
N GLU A 30 -3.22 4.32 -12.86
CA GLU A 30 -3.84 4.84 -11.64
C GLU A 30 -4.75 3.77 -11.04
N PHE A 31 -4.88 3.76 -9.72
CA PHE A 31 -5.73 2.81 -8.99
C PHE A 31 -6.61 3.56 -8.01
N TRP A 32 -7.91 3.59 -8.30
CA TRP A 32 -8.90 4.28 -7.47
C TRP A 32 -9.73 3.29 -6.62
N GLY A 33 -9.34 2.01 -6.63
CA GLY A 33 -10.00 0.94 -5.87
C GLY A 33 -10.83 0.00 -6.74
N GLU A 34 -10.93 0.25 -8.05
CA GLU A 34 -11.59 -0.65 -8.98
C GLU A 34 -10.80 -1.94 -9.13
N THR A 35 -11.49 -3.07 -9.03
CA THR A 35 -10.87 -4.41 -9.14
C THR A 35 -11.14 -5.06 -10.50
N ASP A 36 -11.70 -4.31 -11.43
CA ASP A 36 -11.83 -4.74 -12.83
C ASP A 36 -10.50 -4.56 -13.56
N GLY A 37 -10.19 -5.46 -14.48
CA GLY A 37 -9.00 -5.38 -15.33
C GLY A 37 -7.72 -5.99 -14.73
N PRO A 38 -6.57 -5.80 -15.40
CA PRO A 38 -5.31 -6.48 -15.10
C PRO A 38 -4.79 -6.20 -13.68
N LEU A 39 -4.97 -4.99 -13.16
CA LEU A 39 -4.52 -4.63 -11.82
C LEU A 39 -5.36 -5.30 -10.73
N GLY A 40 -6.68 -5.26 -10.87
CA GLY A 40 -7.58 -5.94 -9.94
C GLY A 40 -7.36 -7.45 -9.92
N GLU A 41 -7.12 -8.05 -11.09
CA GLU A 41 -6.70 -9.45 -11.21
C GLU A 41 -5.39 -9.75 -10.49
N ALA A 42 -4.38 -8.87 -10.60
CA ALA A 42 -3.10 -9.02 -9.92
C ALA A 42 -3.28 -8.93 -8.39
N ILE A 43 -4.07 -7.97 -7.91
CA ILE A 43 -4.42 -7.81 -6.49
C ILE A 43 -5.20 -9.03 -5.97
N ALA A 44 -6.14 -9.56 -6.75
CA ALA A 44 -6.89 -10.74 -6.36
C ALA A 44 -5.99 -11.97 -6.19
N ARG A 45 -5.03 -12.16 -7.11
CA ARG A 45 -4.11 -13.31 -7.13
C ARG A 45 -2.89 -13.18 -6.21
N CYS A 46 -2.53 -11.98 -5.75
CA CYS A 46 -1.33 -11.82 -4.93
C CYS A 46 -1.50 -12.44 -3.54
N ASP A 47 -0.40 -12.93 -2.97
CA ASP A 47 -0.38 -13.48 -1.61
C ASP A 47 -0.20 -12.40 -0.54
N VAL A 48 0.36 -11.25 -0.91
CA VAL A 48 0.74 -10.18 0.02
C VAL A 48 0.78 -8.83 -0.68
N LEU A 49 0.43 -7.76 0.05
CA LEU A 49 0.64 -6.39 -0.38
C LEU A 49 1.85 -5.78 0.33
N VAL A 50 2.79 -5.22 -0.44
CA VAL A 50 4.03 -4.63 0.10
C VAL A 50 4.17 -3.19 -0.37
N GLY A 51 4.48 -2.30 0.58
CA GLY A 51 4.73 -0.89 0.30
C GLY A 51 6.02 -0.42 0.96
N MET A 52 7.11 -0.32 0.20
CA MET A 52 8.36 0.28 0.68
C MET A 52 8.32 1.76 0.36
N HIS A 53 8.27 2.62 1.39
CA HIS A 53 8.18 4.09 1.26
C HIS A 53 7.16 4.58 0.21
N PRO A 54 5.90 4.10 0.24
CA PRO A 54 4.87 4.56 -0.68
C PRO A 54 4.29 5.87 -0.16
N ASP A 55 4.90 6.99 -0.57
CA ASP A 55 4.41 8.32 -0.25
C ASP A 55 2.92 8.43 -0.61
N GLN A 56 2.12 9.01 0.30
CA GLN A 56 0.65 9.17 0.21
C GLN A 56 -0.15 7.85 0.19
N ALA A 57 0.38 6.77 -0.40
CA ALA A 57 -0.29 5.47 -0.57
C ALA A 57 -0.05 4.48 0.59
N THR A 58 0.73 4.84 1.61
CA THR A 58 1.02 3.94 2.76
C THR A 58 -0.23 3.43 3.46
N GLU A 59 -1.14 4.32 3.84
CA GLU A 59 -2.39 3.92 4.50
C GLU A 59 -3.33 3.15 3.55
N PRO A 60 -3.57 3.59 2.29
CA PRO A 60 -4.34 2.82 1.32
C PRO A 60 -3.89 1.37 1.14
N VAL A 61 -2.58 1.10 1.14
CA VAL A 61 -2.06 -0.29 1.05
C VAL A 61 -2.50 -1.12 2.27
N VAL A 62 -2.43 -0.55 3.48
CA VAL A 62 -2.87 -1.22 4.71
C VAL A 62 -4.36 -1.48 4.68
N ASP A 63 -5.15 -0.48 4.30
CA ASP A 63 -6.62 -0.59 4.26
C ASP A 63 -7.09 -1.60 3.23
N ALA A 64 -6.50 -1.58 2.04
CA ALA A 64 -6.80 -2.57 1.01
C ALA A 64 -6.46 -3.98 1.49
N ALA A 65 -5.29 -4.19 2.10
CA ALA A 65 -4.91 -5.52 2.60
C ALA A 65 -5.85 -6.03 3.70
N ILE A 66 -6.25 -5.17 4.65
CA ILE A 66 -7.22 -5.51 5.69
C ILE A 66 -8.58 -5.86 5.06
N ALA A 67 -9.08 -5.04 4.14
CA ALA A 67 -10.36 -5.26 3.48
C ALA A 67 -10.38 -6.56 2.65
N LEU A 68 -9.26 -6.90 2.01
CA LEU A 68 -9.08 -8.13 1.23
C LEU A 68 -8.74 -9.35 2.09
N GLY A 69 -8.54 -9.18 3.40
CA GLY A 69 -8.09 -10.26 4.29
C GLY A 69 -6.69 -10.78 3.99
N LYS A 70 -5.84 -9.99 3.32
CA LYS A 70 -4.50 -10.39 2.88
C LYS A 70 -3.41 -9.94 3.86
N PRO A 71 -2.29 -10.68 3.95
CA PRO A 71 -1.06 -10.20 4.57
C PRO A 71 -0.58 -8.88 3.97
N PHE A 72 0.12 -8.07 4.76
CA PHE A 72 0.80 -6.87 4.26
C PHE A 72 2.09 -6.55 5.00
N ALA A 73 2.94 -5.75 4.36
CA ALA A 73 4.10 -5.12 4.98
C ALA A 73 4.36 -3.73 4.38
N VAL A 74 4.32 -2.69 5.20
CA VAL A 74 4.55 -1.30 4.76
C VAL A 74 5.63 -0.60 5.59
N VAL A 75 6.49 0.17 4.93
CA VAL A 75 7.45 1.06 5.58
C VAL A 75 6.95 2.51 5.44
N PRO A 76 6.32 3.08 6.49
CA PRO A 76 5.91 4.47 6.46
C PRO A 76 7.12 5.42 6.44
N CYS A 77 6.96 6.57 5.79
CA CYS A 77 8.00 7.60 5.69
C CYS A 77 7.46 8.99 6.04
N CYS A 78 6.42 9.43 5.31
CA CYS A 78 5.87 10.78 5.32
C CYS A 78 4.43 10.79 5.85
N VAL A 79 4.09 11.78 6.67
CA VAL A 79 2.78 11.83 7.37
C VAL A 79 1.71 12.58 6.57
N PHE A 80 2.09 13.63 5.84
CA PHE A 80 1.19 14.49 5.06
C PHE A 80 -0.09 14.93 5.82
N PRO A 81 0.02 15.56 7.00
CA PRO A 81 -1.15 15.90 7.83
C PRO A 81 -2.13 16.87 7.15
N GLU A 82 -1.65 17.73 6.25
CA GLU A 82 -2.50 18.63 5.46
C GLU A 82 -3.34 17.88 4.42
N LEU A 83 -2.80 16.79 3.85
CA LEU A 83 -3.50 15.95 2.87
C LEU A 83 -4.45 14.95 3.56
N PHE A 84 -4.11 14.51 4.76
CA PHE A 84 -4.90 13.54 5.53
C PHE A 84 -5.37 14.11 6.88
N PRO A 85 -6.13 15.23 6.88
CA PRO A 85 -6.51 15.95 8.10
C PRO A 85 -7.53 15.19 8.95
N ALA A 86 -8.06 14.06 8.45
CA ALA A 86 -9.01 13.20 9.16
C ALA A 86 -8.34 12.16 10.07
N ARG A 87 -7.03 11.91 9.93
CA ARG A 87 -6.33 10.93 10.78
C ARG A 87 -6.31 11.37 12.24
N ARG A 88 -6.62 10.45 13.15
CA ARG A 88 -6.68 10.71 14.59
C ARG A 88 -5.82 9.71 15.36
N THR A 89 -5.07 10.19 16.34
CA THR A 89 -4.41 9.37 17.36
C THR A 89 -5.45 8.79 18.32
N ALA A 90 -5.04 7.87 19.21
CA ALA A 90 -5.94 7.20 20.14
C ALA A 90 -6.66 8.15 21.12
N ASP A 91 -6.07 9.30 21.42
CA ASP A 91 -6.65 10.37 22.26
C ASP A 91 -7.54 11.35 21.45
N GLY A 92 -7.69 11.15 20.14
CA GLY A 92 -8.48 12.00 19.26
C GLY A 92 -7.74 13.24 18.73
N SER A 93 -6.44 13.39 19.00
CA SER A 93 -5.62 14.46 18.41
C SER A 93 -5.33 14.19 16.91
N PRO A 94 -5.05 15.20 16.07
CA PRO A 94 -4.65 14.95 14.69
C PRO A 94 -3.25 14.32 14.61
N VAL A 95 -3.10 13.31 13.75
CA VAL A 95 -1.79 12.66 13.47
C VAL A 95 -0.91 13.63 12.68
N ARG A 96 0.22 14.04 13.25
CA ARG A 96 1.18 14.98 12.66
C ARG A 96 2.62 14.52 12.70
N THR A 97 2.97 13.62 13.61
CA THR A 97 4.33 13.10 13.72
C THR A 97 4.46 11.71 13.10
N TYR A 98 5.70 11.36 12.75
CA TYR A 98 5.99 10.03 12.21
C TYR A 98 5.63 8.90 13.19
N VAL A 99 5.86 9.11 14.49
CA VAL A 99 5.56 8.10 15.51
C VAL A 99 4.06 7.92 15.62
N GLU A 100 3.30 9.01 15.68
CA GLU A 100 1.83 8.96 15.66
C GLU A 100 1.29 8.26 14.42
N PHE A 101 1.91 8.47 13.25
CA PHE A 101 1.50 7.78 12.03
C PHE A 101 1.78 6.28 12.07
N VAL A 102 2.93 5.86 12.61
CA VAL A 102 3.21 4.43 12.83
C VAL A 102 2.20 3.82 13.80
N ASP A 103 1.92 4.49 14.91
CA ASP A 103 0.97 4.00 15.92
C ASP A 103 -0.45 3.94 15.35
N TYR A 104 -0.84 4.95 14.56
CA TYR A 104 -2.09 4.98 13.81
C TYR A 104 -2.25 3.77 12.89
N LEU A 105 -1.20 3.43 12.12
CA LEU A 105 -1.22 2.28 11.21
C LEU A 105 -1.31 0.94 11.96
N VAL A 106 -0.57 0.78 13.05
CA VAL A 106 -0.63 -0.42 13.90
C VAL A 106 -2.03 -0.59 14.51
N ALA A 107 -2.68 0.51 14.90
CA ALA A 107 -4.02 0.47 15.48
C ALA A 107 -5.11 0.04 14.49
N LYS A 108 -4.86 0.01 13.17
CA LYS A 108 -5.88 -0.36 12.17
C LYS A 108 -6.27 -1.84 12.22
N HIS A 109 -5.46 -2.72 12.82
CA HIS A 109 -5.80 -4.14 12.96
C HIS A 109 -5.17 -4.75 14.22
N PRO A 110 -5.89 -5.58 15.01
CA PRO A 110 -5.37 -6.16 16.25
C PRO A 110 -4.12 -7.03 16.04
N ASP A 111 -4.02 -7.71 14.90
CA ASP A 111 -2.86 -8.54 14.55
C ASP A 111 -1.71 -7.77 13.85
N ALA A 112 -1.84 -6.46 13.64
CA ALA A 112 -0.76 -5.67 13.05
C ALA A 112 0.42 -5.55 14.04
N LYS A 113 1.63 -5.66 13.51
CA LYS A 113 2.89 -5.72 14.26
C LYS A 113 3.89 -4.73 13.70
N LEU A 114 4.89 -4.40 14.52
CA LEU A 114 6.00 -3.52 14.16
C LEU A 114 7.31 -4.31 14.20
N ALA A 115 8.16 -4.12 13.18
CA ALA A 115 9.53 -4.62 13.18
C ALA A 115 10.49 -3.58 12.56
N TYR A 116 11.78 -3.89 12.58
CA TYR A 116 12.82 -3.09 11.94
C TYR A 116 13.50 -3.90 10.85
N LEU A 117 13.62 -3.32 9.67
CA LEU A 117 14.34 -3.90 8.54
C LEU A 117 15.84 -3.51 8.59
N PRO A 118 16.75 -4.38 8.13
CA PRO A 118 18.21 -4.20 8.29
C PRO A 118 18.81 -3.23 7.26
N PHE A 119 18.24 -2.02 7.12
CA PHE A 119 18.76 -0.96 6.25
C PHE A 119 18.67 0.42 6.92
N LYS A 120 19.42 1.39 6.37
CA LYS A 120 19.50 2.76 6.88
C LYS A 120 18.32 3.62 6.39
N GLY A 121 17.94 4.62 7.19
CA GLY A 121 16.83 5.52 6.87
C GLY A 121 15.54 5.09 7.58
N ARG A 122 14.38 5.37 6.97
CA ARG A 122 13.08 4.90 7.48
C ARG A 122 12.98 3.40 7.30
N ASN A 123 13.09 2.65 8.39
CA ASN A 123 13.20 1.18 8.35
C ASN A 123 12.22 0.46 9.28
N ARG A 124 11.27 1.17 9.91
CA ARG A 124 10.19 0.51 10.64
C ARG A 124 9.20 -0.05 9.64
N VAL A 125 8.83 -1.31 9.79
CA VAL A 125 7.80 -1.96 8.98
C VAL A 125 6.60 -2.27 9.86
N VAL A 126 5.42 -1.83 9.41
CA VAL A 126 4.12 -2.26 9.96
C VAL A 126 3.63 -3.40 9.09
N TYR A 127 3.30 -4.54 9.70
CA TYR A 127 2.95 -5.76 8.96
C TYR A 127 1.88 -6.60 9.64
N ARG A 128 1.20 -7.43 8.86
CA ARG A 128 0.23 -8.46 9.29
C ARG A 128 0.43 -9.70 8.44
N LEU A 129 0.30 -10.88 9.06
CA LEU A 129 0.38 -12.19 8.42
C LEU A 129 -1.00 -12.84 8.32
#